data_AF-A0A7X7UBL6-F1
#
_entry.id   AF-A0A7X7UBL6-F1
#
_cell.length_a   1.000
_cell.length_b   1.000
_cell.length_c   1.000
_cell.angle_alpha   90.00
_cell.angle_beta   90.00
_cell.angle_gamma   90.00
#
_symmetry.space_group_name_H-M   'P 1'
#
loop_
_entity.id
_entity.type
_entity.pdbx_description
1 polymer ?
#
loop_
_entity_poly.entity_id
_entity_poly.type
_entity_poly.pdbx_seq_one_letter_code
_entity_poly.pdbx_strand_id
1 'polypeptide(L)'
;MISALSTHLFVYNRLRRQHLAWIAAAGFRRLELWCAEHHFDFTDPAAVADLRAGLREHGLRVQTMHLPFYHGFGTPEFRYIGFTHPEIENRALMGEKMRAILALCEPLDCRCLVLHPVSTPRPDGSHIRRLRAALDWFVPQCRRQGVTIALENIMQPESRTEILAGVCDDYSGQVGICLDTGHAHIDGGLIWQIHNAGRHLIALHVHGNHGATDEHLLPGNGTIDWPAALSALRMLAPNAHYFTYELLGPKTETEETDAHFRALLAAAAGFDGRLPGGRT
;
A
#
# COMPACT_ATOMS: atom_id res chain seq x y z
N MET A 1 -9.89 12.35 8.40
CA MET A 1 -8.75 11.70 7.73
C MET A 1 -8.48 12.44 6.45
N ILE A 2 -7.22 12.69 6.11
CA ILE A 2 -6.87 13.28 4.80
C ILE A 2 -6.51 12.09 3.91
N SER A 3 -7.21 11.96 2.78
CA SER A 3 -6.99 10.87 1.83
C SER A 3 -5.75 11.11 0.99
N ALA A 4 -5.04 10.02 0.71
CA ALA A 4 -3.99 9.91 -0.28
C ALA A 4 -4.45 9.02 -1.45
N LEU A 5 -3.73 9.07 -2.56
CA LEU A 5 -3.89 8.14 -3.68
C LEU A 5 -2.60 7.34 -3.86
N SER A 6 -2.69 6.02 -4.02
CA SER A 6 -1.54 5.20 -4.39
C SER A 6 -1.19 5.35 -5.86
N THR A 7 0.10 5.48 -6.17
CA THR A 7 0.56 5.42 -7.56
C THR A 7 0.40 4.03 -8.19
N HIS A 8 -0.06 3.03 -7.42
CA HIS A 8 -0.54 1.75 -7.94
C HIS A 8 -1.55 1.91 -9.10
N LEU A 9 -2.34 3.00 -9.10
CA LEU A 9 -3.23 3.37 -10.20
C LEU A 9 -2.52 3.33 -11.56
N PHE A 10 -1.24 3.71 -11.61
CA PHE A 10 -0.44 3.78 -12.82
C PHE A 10 0.60 2.66 -12.93
N VAL A 11 0.52 1.61 -12.11
CA VAL A 11 1.63 0.65 -11.90
C VAL A 11 2.12 -0.04 -13.17
N TYR A 12 1.26 -0.22 -14.18
CA TYR A 12 1.66 -0.82 -15.47
C TYR A 12 2.44 0.13 -16.39
N ASN A 13 2.63 1.38 -15.97
CA ASN A 13 3.30 2.43 -16.72
C ASN A 13 4.41 3.03 -15.85
N ARG A 14 5.41 3.64 -16.48
CA ARG A 14 6.38 4.46 -15.73
C ARG A 14 5.66 5.65 -15.09
N LEU A 15 6.01 5.99 -13.86
CA LEU A 15 5.50 7.17 -13.18
C LEU A 15 6.06 8.43 -13.87
N ARG A 16 5.18 9.25 -14.44
CA ARG A 16 5.50 10.47 -15.18
C ARG A 16 5.14 11.69 -14.37
N ARG A 17 5.79 12.84 -14.59
CA ARG A 17 5.35 14.14 -14.02
C ARG A 17 3.89 14.44 -14.30
N GLN A 18 3.41 14.06 -15.48
CA GLN A 18 2.03 14.23 -15.87
C GLN A 18 1.04 13.50 -14.92
N HIS A 19 1.42 12.34 -14.38
CA HIS A 19 0.61 11.63 -13.39
C HIS A 19 0.52 12.44 -12.09
N LEU A 20 1.64 12.98 -11.62
CA LEU A 20 1.67 13.85 -10.43
C LEU A 20 0.79 15.10 -10.63
N ALA A 21 0.85 15.72 -11.81
CA ALA A 21 0.00 16.84 -12.17
C ALA A 21 -1.50 16.47 -12.08
N TRP A 22 -1.90 15.30 -12.59
CA TRP A 22 -3.29 14.85 -12.52
C TRP A 22 -3.74 14.51 -11.10
N ILE A 23 -2.89 13.88 -10.29
CA ILE A 23 -3.17 13.61 -8.86
C ILE A 23 -3.47 14.93 -8.14
N ALA A 24 -2.61 15.94 -8.33
CA ALA A 24 -2.79 17.25 -7.72
C ALA A 24 -4.02 17.99 -8.25
N ALA A 25 -4.28 17.92 -9.57
CA ALA A 25 -5.44 18.53 -10.20
C ALA A 25 -6.77 17.91 -9.72
N ALA A 26 -6.77 16.62 -9.38
CA ALA A 26 -7.90 15.94 -8.76
C ALA A 26 -8.11 16.33 -7.27
N GLY A 27 -7.20 17.12 -6.68
CA GLY A 27 -7.34 17.64 -5.32
C GLY A 27 -6.55 16.88 -4.25
N PHE A 28 -5.90 15.76 -4.60
CA PHE A 28 -5.02 15.06 -3.67
C PHE A 28 -3.77 15.88 -3.40
N ARG A 29 -3.36 15.92 -2.12
CA ARG A 29 -2.09 16.56 -1.69
C ARG A 29 -1.09 15.57 -1.14
N ARG A 30 -1.51 14.31 -1.02
CA ARG A 30 -0.72 13.21 -0.51
C ARG A 30 -0.87 12.01 -1.43
N LEU A 31 0.19 11.23 -1.55
CA LEU A 31 0.18 9.98 -2.28
C LEU A 31 0.91 8.89 -1.50
N GLU A 32 0.56 7.66 -1.80
CA GLU A 32 1.46 6.54 -1.60
C GLU A 32 2.30 6.35 -2.85
N LEU A 33 3.61 6.19 -2.67
CA LEU A 33 4.51 5.85 -3.77
C LEU A 33 4.69 4.34 -3.83
N TRP A 34 4.27 3.73 -4.93
CA TRP A 34 4.48 2.32 -5.20
C TRP A 34 5.91 2.06 -5.68
N CYS A 35 6.78 1.48 -4.86
CA CYS A 35 8.20 1.34 -5.17
C CYS A 35 8.51 0.07 -5.98
N ALA A 36 8.12 0.03 -7.24
CA ALA A 36 8.51 -1.01 -8.19
C ALA A 36 9.37 -0.43 -9.32
N GLU A 37 10.53 -1.02 -9.64
CA GLU A 37 11.53 -0.38 -10.53
C GLU A 37 11.00 0.06 -11.90
N HIS A 38 10.13 -0.75 -12.52
CA HIS A 38 9.55 -0.41 -13.83
C HIS A 38 8.60 0.79 -13.76
N HIS A 39 7.94 0.96 -12.61
CA HIS A 39 7.04 2.07 -12.33
C HIS A 39 7.83 3.31 -11.85
N PHE A 40 8.67 3.14 -10.83
CA PHE A 40 9.57 4.16 -10.30
C PHE A 40 10.93 3.52 -10.00
N ASP A 41 11.94 3.88 -10.78
CA ASP A 41 13.32 3.42 -10.57
C ASP A 41 13.95 4.17 -9.39
N PHE A 42 13.70 3.65 -8.19
CA PHE A 42 14.26 4.19 -6.94
C PHE A 42 15.77 4.01 -6.81
N THR A 43 16.43 3.33 -7.75
CA THR A 43 17.89 3.13 -7.74
C THR A 43 18.62 4.16 -8.60
N ASP A 44 17.92 4.83 -9.53
CA ASP A 44 18.44 5.90 -10.36
C ASP A 44 18.32 7.27 -9.66
N PRO A 45 19.44 7.93 -9.30
CA PRO A 45 19.40 9.26 -8.68
C PRO A 45 18.71 10.32 -9.54
N ALA A 46 18.75 10.20 -10.88
CA ALA A 46 18.07 11.13 -11.77
C ALA A 46 16.55 10.97 -11.70
N ALA A 47 16.04 9.72 -11.68
CA ALA A 47 14.62 9.43 -11.47
C ALA A 47 14.13 9.91 -10.09
N VAL A 48 14.92 9.70 -9.03
CA VAL A 48 14.62 10.22 -7.68
C VAL A 48 14.56 11.75 -7.67
N ALA A 49 15.51 12.42 -8.32
CA ALA A 49 15.54 13.87 -8.42
C ALA A 49 14.34 14.42 -9.21
N ASP A 50 13.96 13.76 -10.31
CA ASP A 50 12.80 14.14 -11.12
C ASP A 50 11.48 13.98 -10.35
N LEU A 51 11.28 12.85 -9.66
CA LEU A 51 10.14 12.62 -8.78
C LEU A 51 10.05 13.74 -7.72
N ARG A 52 11.15 14.02 -7.02
CA ARG A 52 11.19 15.09 -6.00
C ARG A 52 10.83 16.45 -6.58
N ALA A 53 11.28 16.77 -7.79
CA ALA A 53 10.96 18.03 -8.45
C ALA A 53 9.46 18.10 -8.81
N GLY A 54 8.90 17.05 -9.39
CA GLY A 54 7.47 16.97 -9.70
C GLY A 54 6.57 17.02 -8.47
N LEU A 55 6.97 16.37 -7.36
CA LEU A 55 6.25 16.47 -6.07
C LEU A 55 6.21 17.92 -5.57
N ARG A 56 7.35 18.63 -5.60
CA ARG A 56 7.42 20.04 -5.18
C ARG A 56 6.62 20.95 -6.09
N GLU A 57 6.73 20.77 -7.40
CA GLU A 57 6.03 21.54 -8.43
C GLU A 57 4.51 21.52 -8.22
N HIS A 58 3.97 20.36 -7.84
CA HIS A 58 2.54 20.18 -7.62
C HIS A 58 2.09 20.23 -6.16
N GLY A 59 3.01 20.54 -5.23
CA GLY A 59 2.71 20.60 -3.79
C GLY A 59 2.21 19.28 -3.20
N LEU A 60 2.72 18.15 -3.70
CA LEU A 60 2.42 16.80 -3.24
C LEU A 60 3.42 16.34 -2.18
N ARG A 61 2.96 15.49 -1.26
CA ARG A 61 3.81 14.80 -0.28
C ARG A 61 3.63 13.29 -0.36
N VAL A 62 4.71 12.54 -0.16
CA VAL A 62 4.64 11.08 0.00
C VAL A 62 4.21 10.79 1.43
N GLN A 63 3.11 10.08 1.60
CA GLN A 63 2.55 9.71 2.90
C GLN A 63 3.05 8.33 3.35
N THR A 64 2.99 7.38 2.43
CA THR A 64 3.47 6.01 2.59
C THR A 64 4.29 5.63 1.36
N MET A 65 5.19 4.66 1.50
CA MET A 65 5.84 3.99 0.36
C MET A 65 5.53 2.49 0.42
N HIS A 66 4.98 1.95 -0.65
CA HIS A 66 4.71 0.52 -0.76
C HIS A 66 5.95 -0.22 -1.21
N LEU A 67 6.41 -1.18 -0.40
CA LEU A 67 7.57 -2.01 -0.74
C LEU A 67 7.21 -3.05 -1.80
N PRO A 68 8.08 -3.27 -2.80
CA PRO A 68 7.77 -4.21 -3.87
C PRO A 68 7.70 -5.64 -3.35
N PHE A 69 6.78 -6.43 -3.92
CA PHE A 69 6.71 -7.88 -3.73
C PHE A 69 7.11 -8.67 -4.99
N TYR A 70 7.66 -7.99 -5.98
CA TYR A 70 8.16 -8.58 -7.21
C TYR A 70 9.41 -7.83 -7.71
N HIS A 71 10.09 -8.44 -8.68
CA HIS A 71 11.22 -7.86 -9.39
C HIS A 71 11.12 -8.21 -10.87
N GLY A 72 11.67 -7.35 -11.75
CA GLY A 72 11.73 -7.61 -13.18
C GLY A 72 10.35 -7.65 -13.86
N PHE A 73 9.39 -6.85 -13.40
CA PHE A 73 8.07 -6.81 -14.03
C PHE A 73 8.19 -6.40 -15.51
N GLY A 74 7.58 -7.19 -16.40
CA GLY A 74 7.67 -6.99 -17.84
C GLY A 74 8.99 -7.47 -18.48
N THR A 75 9.87 -8.14 -17.73
CA THR A 75 11.14 -8.70 -18.23
C THR A 75 11.22 -10.22 -18.01
N PRO A 76 12.13 -10.94 -18.69
CA PRO A 76 12.33 -12.37 -18.47
C PRO A 76 12.74 -12.75 -17.03
N GLU A 77 13.26 -11.79 -16.26
CA GLU A 77 13.68 -11.97 -14.87
C GLU A 77 12.53 -11.88 -13.86
N PHE A 78 11.28 -11.70 -14.33
CA PHE A 78 10.10 -11.53 -13.49
C PHE A 78 9.97 -12.64 -12.44
N ARG A 79 9.94 -12.23 -11.17
CA ARG A 79 9.67 -13.14 -10.05
C ARG A 79 9.13 -12.40 -8.83
N TYR A 80 8.37 -13.13 -8.02
CA TYR A 80 7.97 -12.67 -6.70
C TYR A 80 9.16 -12.70 -5.74
N ILE A 81 9.18 -11.71 -4.84
CA ILE A 81 10.19 -11.57 -3.79
C ILE A 81 9.50 -11.24 -2.47
N GLY A 82 10.27 -11.30 -1.39
CA GLY A 82 9.83 -10.81 -0.09
C GLY A 82 10.51 -11.55 1.04
N PHE A 83 10.34 -11.05 2.25
CA PHE A 83 11.10 -11.52 3.42
C PHE A 83 10.75 -12.96 3.85
N THR A 84 9.58 -13.46 3.47
CA THR A 84 9.15 -14.83 3.78
C THR A 84 9.35 -15.81 2.63
N HIS A 85 9.92 -15.36 1.50
CA HIS A 85 10.17 -16.19 0.33
C HIS A 85 11.03 -17.43 0.66
N PRO A 86 10.78 -18.62 0.06
CA PRO A 86 11.56 -19.85 0.29
C PRO A 86 13.05 -19.72 -0.03
N GLU A 87 13.36 -19.19 -1.21
CA GLU A 87 14.73 -18.99 -1.70
C GLU A 87 15.42 -17.82 -0.98
N ILE A 88 16.68 -18.02 -0.57
CA ILE A 88 17.46 -17.02 0.18
C ILE A 88 17.81 -15.81 -0.68
N GLU A 89 18.02 -16.02 -1.98
CA GLU A 89 18.36 -15.01 -2.97
C GLU A 89 17.22 -13.99 -3.10
N ASN A 90 15.97 -14.44 -3.12
CA ASN A 90 14.81 -13.55 -3.20
C ASN A 90 14.56 -12.79 -1.89
N ARG A 91 14.92 -13.36 -0.74
CA ARG A 91 14.92 -12.62 0.55
C ARG A 91 16.03 -11.58 0.59
N ALA A 92 17.22 -11.92 0.12
CA ALA A 92 18.36 -11.00 0.05
C ALA A 92 18.06 -9.81 -0.86
N LEU A 93 17.50 -10.07 -2.05
CA LEU A 93 17.05 -9.04 -2.98
C LEU A 93 15.96 -8.14 -2.38
N MET A 94 15.00 -8.70 -1.64
CA MET A 94 14.02 -7.89 -0.90
C MET A 94 14.71 -6.95 0.11
N GLY A 95 15.70 -7.46 0.85
CA GLY A 95 16.49 -6.67 1.79
C GLY A 95 17.29 -5.55 1.12
N GLU A 96 17.83 -5.78 -0.07
CA GLU A 96 18.51 -4.75 -0.88
C GLU A 96 17.54 -3.63 -1.30
N LYS A 97 16.38 -4.00 -1.84
CA LYS A 97 15.34 -3.05 -2.25
C LYS A 97 14.83 -2.23 -1.08
N MET A 98 14.55 -2.90 0.05
CA MET A 98 14.14 -2.23 1.26
C MET A 98 15.18 -1.20 1.70
N ARG A 99 16.48 -1.52 1.69
CA ARG A 99 17.53 -0.56 2.07
C ARG A 99 17.54 0.65 1.13
N ALA A 100 17.40 0.43 -0.17
CA ALA A 100 17.33 1.51 -1.15
C ALA A 100 16.11 2.41 -0.91
N ILE A 101 14.93 1.82 -0.66
CA ILE A 101 13.70 2.57 -0.41
C ILE A 101 13.74 3.28 0.96
N LEU A 102 14.30 2.66 1.99
CA LEU A 102 14.48 3.29 3.30
C LEU A 102 15.37 4.54 3.19
N ALA A 103 16.40 4.52 2.34
CA ALA A 103 17.22 5.69 2.07
C ALA A 103 16.44 6.84 1.40
N LEU A 104 15.26 6.56 0.83
CA LEU A 104 14.36 7.58 0.28
C LEU A 104 13.43 8.22 1.32
N CYS A 105 13.26 7.61 2.50
CA CYS A 105 12.31 8.09 3.51
C CYS A 105 12.63 9.51 3.98
N GLU A 106 13.86 9.77 4.42
CA GLU A 106 14.30 11.12 4.85
C GLU A 106 14.16 12.16 3.71
N PRO A 107 14.72 11.95 2.50
CA PRO A 107 14.60 12.92 1.43
C PRO A 107 13.15 13.20 1.00
N LEU A 108 12.24 12.22 1.09
CA LEU A 108 10.82 12.38 0.74
C LEU A 108 9.93 12.77 1.92
N ASP A 109 10.50 12.93 3.12
CA ASP A 109 9.77 13.13 4.39
C ASP A 109 8.66 12.09 4.62
N CYS A 110 8.90 10.85 4.19
CA CYS A 110 7.98 9.73 4.39
C CYS A 110 8.36 8.97 5.67
N ARG A 111 7.36 8.64 6.49
CA ARG A 111 7.56 7.98 7.80
C ARG A 111 6.90 6.62 7.91
N CYS A 112 6.36 6.07 6.81
CA CYS A 112 5.70 4.78 6.84
C CYS A 112 5.97 3.97 5.57
N LEU A 113 6.43 2.73 5.74
CA LEU A 113 6.60 1.74 4.68
C LEU A 113 5.49 0.71 4.79
N VAL A 114 4.80 0.40 3.69
CA VAL A 114 3.85 -0.72 3.62
C VAL A 114 4.58 -1.97 3.13
N LEU A 115 4.35 -3.10 3.77
CA LEU A 115 5.02 -4.36 3.50
C LEU A 115 4.00 -5.50 3.41
N HIS A 116 4.05 -6.26 2.30
CA HIS A 116 3.41 -7.57 2.25
C HIS A 116 4.14 -8.55 3.20
N PRO A 117 3.47 -9.08 4.24
CA PRO A 117 4.10 -9.93 5.25
C PRO A 117 4.36 -11.35 4.74
N VAL A 118 3.66 -11.77 3.67
CA VAL A 118 3.68 -13.14 3.15
C VAL A 118 3.94 -13.11 1.64
N SER A 119 5.03 -13.77 1.20
CA SER A 119 5.32 -13.97 -0.23
C SER A 119 4.81 -15.30 -0.76
N THR A 120 4.74 -16.30 0.11
CA THR A 120 4.26 -17.65 -0.23
C THR A 120 3.62 -18.27 1.01
N PRO A 121 2.34 -18.68 0.97
CA PRO A 121 1.68 -19.31 2.11
C PRO A 121 2.35 -20.63 2.47
N ARG A 122 2.46 -20.90 3.77
CA ARG A 122 3.13 -22.08 4.31
C ARG A 122 2.42 -22.57 5.58
N PRO A 123 1.78 -23.76 5.53
CA PRO A 123 1.05 -24.32 6.67
C PRO A 123 1.91 -24.64 7.90
N ASP A 124 3.23 -24.72 7.77
CA ASP A 124 4.17 -25.10 8.84
C ASP A 124 4.52 -23.95 9.81
N GLY A 125 3.85 -22.79 9.67
CA GLY A 125 4.09 -21.60 10.47
C GLY A 125 5.48 -20.97 10.28
N SER A 126 6.26 -21.43 9.29
CA SER A 126 7.59 -20.87 9.00
C SER A 126 7.53 -19.42 8.52
N HIS A 127 6.38 -18.98 7.99
CA HIS A 127 6.17 -17.61 7.54
C HIS A 127 6.30 -16.59 8.69
N ILE A 128 5.61 -16.75 9.83
CA ILE A 128 5.75 -15.82 10.98
C ILE A 128 7.17 -15.82 11.51
N ARG A 129 7.82 -16.99 11.61
CA ARG A 129 9.22 -17.05 12.07
C ARG A 129 10.15 -16.27 11.15
N ARG A 130 9.98 -16.40 9.82
CA ARG A 130 10.76 -15.65 8.83
C ARG A 130 10.44 -14.15 8.85
N LEU A 131 9.16 -13.80 9.01
CA LEU A 131 8.72 -12.41 9.12
C LEU A 131 9.33 -11.73 10.34
N ARG A 132 9.26 -12.35 11.52
CA ARG A 132 9.91 -11.87 12.75
C ARG A 132 11.42 -11.74 12.57
N ALA A 133 12.08 -12.77 12.04
CA ALA A 133 13.53 -12.70 11.78
C ALA A 133 13.93 -11.56 10.84
N ALA A 134 13.09 -11.25 9.84
CA ALA A 134 13.29 -10.08 9.01
C ALA A 134 13.08 -8.79 9.80
N LEU A 135 11.93 -8.65 10.47
CA LEU A 135 11.60 -7.48 11.28
C LEU A 135 12.70 -7.17 12.31
N ASP A 136 13.22 -8.18 13.03
CA ASP A 136 14.32 -8.03 13.98
C ASP A 136 15.57 -7.39 13.34
N TRP A 137 15.82 -7.69 12.06
CA TRP A 137 16.94 -7.14 11.31
C TRP A 137 16.71 -5.70 10.80
N PHE A 138 15.49 -5.35 10.35
CA PHE A 138 15.25 -4.04 9.71
C PHE A 138 14.52 -3.00 10.59
N VAL A 139 13.70 -3.40 11.55
CA VAL A 139 13.02 -2.49 12.49
C VAL A 139 13.99 -1.53 13.18
N PRO A 140 15.19 -1.95 13.64
CA PRO A 140 16.17 -1.02 14.21
C PRO A 140 16.63 0.06 13.22
N GLN A 141 16.67 -0.25 11.92
CA GLN A 141 17.07 0.69 10.86
C GLN A 141 15.98 1.71 10.61
N CYS A 142 14.73 1.26 10.49
CA CYS A 142 13.55 2.13 10.36
C CYS A 142 13.40 3.05 11.58
N ARG A 143 13.57 2.51 12.79
CA ARG A 143 13.49 3.27 14.05
C ARG A 143 14.46 4.45 14.09
N ARG A 144 15.70 4.28 13.62
CA ARG A 144 16.70 5.38 13.58
C ARG A 144 16.27 6.56 12.71
N GLN A 145 15.39 6.34 11.73
CA GLN A 145 14.87 7.38 10.84
C GLN A 145 13.43 7.82 11.19
N GLY A 146 12.88 7.30 12.30
CA GLY A 146 11.49 7.56 12.68
C GLY A 146 10.47 6.97 11.69
N VAL A 147 10.82 5.88 11.01
CA VAL A 147 9.98 5.23 9.98
C VAL A 147 9.27 4.02 10.59
N THR A 148 7.93 3.97 10.53
CA THR A 148 7.14 2.79 10.91
C THR A 148 6.95 1.84 9.74
N ILE A 149 6.60 0.61 10.03
CA ILE A 149 6.27 -0.42 9.03
C ILE A 149 4.81 -0.82 9.23
N ALA A 150 4.01 -0.75 8.17
CA ALA A 150 2.64 -1.23 8.15
C ALA A 150 2.61 -2.58 7.43
N LEU A 151 2.29 -3.65 8.15
CA LEU A 151 2.09 -4.98 7.58
C LEU A 151 0.71 -5.05 6.95
N GLU A 152 0.66 -5.31 5.66
CA GLU A 152 -0.58 -5.37 4.90
C GLU A 152 -1.25 -6.74 5.01
N ASN A 153 -2.55 -6.79 5.31
CA ASN A 153 -3.28 -8.03 5.10
C ASN A 153 -3.42 -8.26 3.58
N ILE A 154 -3.00 -9.43 3.13
CA ILE A 154 -3.19 -9.87 1.75
C ILE A 154 -4.21 -11.01 1.73
N MET A 155 -4.56 -11.55 0.55
CA MET A 155 -5.51 -12.68 0.45
C MET A 155 -4.87 -14.02 0.87
N GLN A 156 -4.30 -14.07 2.07
CA GLN A 156 -3.70 -15.26 2.69
C GLN A 156 -4.08 -15.32 4.18
N PRO A 157 -4.54 -16.47 4.70
CA PRO A 157 -4.90 -16.62 6.12
C PRO A 157 -3.79 -16.19 7.09
N GLU A 158 -2.54 -16.44 6.72
CA GLU A 158 -1.33 -16.05 7.45
C GLU A 158 -1.12 -14.55 7.63
N SER A 159 -1.80 -13.74 6.81
CA SER A 159 -1.73 -12.27 6.84
C SER A 159 -2.98 -11.62 7.41
N ARG A 160 -3.93 -12.41 7.92
CA ARG A 160 -5.10 -11.85 8.60
C ARG A 160 -4.68 -11.04 9.83
N THR A 161 -5.44 -9.98 10.07
CA THR A 161 -5.08 -8.95 11.05
C THR A 161 -4.90 -9.44 12.49
N GLU A 162 -5.56 -10.52 12.93
CA GLU A 162 -5.34 -11.12 14.24
C GLU A 162 -3.95 -11.76 14.38
N ILE A 163 -3.44 -12.34 13.29
CA ILE A 163 -2.10 -12.90 13.24
C ILE A 163 -1.09 -11.75 13.22
N LEU A 164 -1.34 -10.73 12.39
CA LEU A 164 -0.47 -9.56 12.29
C LEU A 164 -0.44 -8.74 13.59
N ALA A 165 -1.55 -8.66 14.32
CA ALA A 165 -1.62 -7.98 15.62
C ALA A 165 -0.66 -8.63 16.62
N GLY A 166 -0.63 -9.97 16.68
CA GLY A 166 0.32 -10.71 17.51
C GLY A 166 1.78 -10.50 17.11
N VAL A 167 2.08 -10.18 15.85
CA VAL A 167 3.42 -9.75 15.42
C VAL A 167 3.69 -8.31 15.86
N CYS A 168 2.71 -7.41 15.71
CA CYS A 168 2.88 -6.00 16.06
C CYS A 168 3.16 -5.79 17.57
N ASP A 169 2.63 -6.65 18.43
CA ASP A 169 2.89 -6.65 19.87
C ASP A 169 4.38 -6.80 20.22
N ASP A 170 5.16 -7.48 19.38
CA ASP A 170 6.59 -7.70 19.60
C ASP A 170 7.44 -6.42 19.36
N TYR A 171 6.90 -5.39 18.69
CA TYR A 171 7.69 -4.27 18.15
C TYR A 171 7.35 -2.88 18.68
N SER A 172 6.62 -2.79 19.80
CA SER A 172 6.42 -1.54 20.58
C SER A 172 5.99 -0.32 19.72
N GLY A 173 5.07 -0.52 18.77
CA GLY A 173 4.54 0.54 17.91
C GLY A 173 5.41 0.93 16.72
N GLN A 174 6.59 0.31 16.53
CA GLN A 174 7.38 0.49 15.30
C GLN A 174 6.77 -0.24 14.10
N VAL A 175 5.93 -1.25 14.39
CA VAL A 175 5.22 -2.06 13.42
C VAL A 175 3.73 -1.95 13.73
N GLY A 176 2.95 -1.65 12.70
CA GLY A 176 1.49 -1.63 12.73
C GLY A 176 0.93 -2.40 11.54
N ILE A 177 -0.37 -2.23 11.31
CA ILE A 177 -1.13 -2.90 10.26
C ILE A 177 -1.57 -1.87 9.23
N CYS A 178 -1.36 -2.21 7.95
CA CYS A 178 -2.12 -1.65 6.84
C CYS A 178 -3.31 -2.58 6.60
N LEU A 179 -4.53 -2.09 6.81
CA LEU A 179 -5.71 -2.85 6.44
C LEU A 179 -6.10 -2.51 4.99
N ASP A 180 -5.97 -3.47 4.09
CA ASP A 180 -6.56 -3.42 2.76
C ASP A 180 -8.00 -3.96 2.80
N THR A 181 -8.94 -3.10 2.43
CA THR A 181 -10.38 -3.41 2.46
C THR A 181 -10.79 -4.44 1.44
N GLY A 182 -10.16 -4.44 0.26
CA GLY A 182 -10.49 -5.36 -0.81
C GLY A 182 -9.94 -6.75 -0.55
N HIS A 183 -8.71 -6.87 -0.07
CA HIS A 183 -8.12 -8.15 0.36
C HIS A 183 -8.95 -8.78 1.48
N ALA A 184 -9.36 -8.01 2.48
CA ALA A 184 -10.19 -8.50 3.58
C ALA A 184 -11.62 -8.88 3.14
N HIS A 185 -12.14 -8.28 2.07
CA HIS A 185 -13.42 -8.69 1.48
C HIS A 185 -13.32 -10.04 0.76
N ILE A 186 -12.22 -10.28 0.04
CA ILE A 186 -11.97 -11.54 -0.67
C ILE A 186 -11.67 -12.69 0.30
N ASP A 187 -10.77 -12.46 1.25
CA ASP A 187 -10.43 -13.46 2.29
C ASP A 187 -11.60 -13.68 3.28
N GLY A 188 -12.44 -12.66 3.44
CA GLY A 188 -13.62 -12.66 4.27
C GLY A 188 -13.43 -11.96 5.62
N GLY A 189 -14.55 -11.49 6.16
CA GLY A 189 -14.59 -10.94 7.52
C GLY A 189 -13.98 -9.55 7.65
N LEU A 190 -14.17 -8.63 6.69
CA LEU A 190 -13.68 -7.25 6.78
C LEU A 190 -13.92 -6.59 8.16
N ILE A 191 -15.14 -6.68 8.70
CA ILE A 191 -15.46 -6.10 10.02
C ILE A 191 -14.67 -6.76 11.15
N TRP A 192 -14.49 -8.08 11.05
CA TRP A 192 -13.70 -8.84 12.00
C TRP A 192 -12.20 -8.50 11.89
N GLN A 193 -11.69 -8.28 10.68
CA GLN A 193 -10.32 -7.84 10.46
C GLN A 193 -10.09 -6.40 10.95
N ILE A 194 -11.05 -5.50 10.76
CA ILE A 194 -11.02 -4.15 11.37
C ILE A 194 -10.93 -4.26 12.90
N HIS A 195 -11.75 -5.13 13.50
CA HIS A 195 -11.77 -5.34 14.95
C HIS A 195 -10.42 -5.87 15.47
N ASN A 196 -9.86 -6.90 14.83
CA ASN A 196 -8.61 -7.52 15.25
C ASN A 196 -7.39 -6.63 15.02
N ALA A 197 -7.40 -5.81 13.96
CA ALA A 197 -6.34 -4.84 13.75
C ALA A 197 -6.30 -3.81 14.90
N GLY A 198 -7.48 -3.34 15.35
CA GLY A 198 -7.65 -2.54 16.56
C GLY A 198 -6.64 -1.40 16.70
N ARG A 199 -5.91 -1.38 17.83
CA ARG A 199 -4.89 -0.34 18.10
C ARG A 199 -3.67 -0.39 17.17
N HIS A 200 -3.44 -1.50 16.47
CA HIS A 200 -2.31 -1.67 15.58
C HIS A 200 -2.60 -1.13 14.17
N LEU A 201 -3.86 -0.87 13.84
CA LEU A 201 -4.22 -0.29 12.54
C LEU A 201 -3.71 1.15 12.44
N ILE A 202 -2.76 1.38 11.54
CA ILE A 202 -2.14 2.69 11.28
C ILE A 202 -2.39 3.18 9.85
N ALA A 203 -2.57 2.24 8.92
CA ALA A 203 -2.79 2.51 7.51
C ALA A 203 -4.01 1.77 6.95
N LEU A 204 -4.60 2.33 5.89
CA LEU A 204 -5.73 1.79 5.16
C LEU A 204 -5.46 1.89 3.67
N HIS A 205 -5.56 0.77 2.97
CA HIS A 205 -5.74 0.72 1.52
C HIS A 205 -7.20 0.49 1.21
N VAL A 206 -7.76 1.35 0.38
CA VAL A 206 -9.21 1.47 0.21
C VAL A 206 -9.58 1.32 -1.26
N HIS A 207 -10.20 0.19 -1.54
CA HIS A 207 -10.79 -0.15 -2.82
C HIS A 207 -11.89 -1.21 -2.66
N GLY A 208 -12.69 -1.37 -3.71
CA GLY A 208 -13.80 -2.31 -3.78
C GLY A 208 -13.53 -3.47 -4.72
N ASN A 209 -14.27 -4.55 -4.52
CA ASN A 209 -14.37 -5.68 -5.45
C ASN A 209 -15.66 -6.46 -5.19
N HIS A 210 -15.91 -7.52 -5.96
CA HIS A 210 -17.10 -8.37 -5.84
C HIS A 210 -16.92 -9.59 -4.92
N GLY A 211 -15.79 -9.69 -4.20
CA GLY A 211 -15.49 -10.74 -3.22
C GLY A 211 -14.76 -11.97 -3.80
N ALA A 212 -14.41 -11.96 -5.09
CA ALA A 212 -13.76 -13.10 -5.75
C ALA A 212 -12.34 -12.80 -6.25
N THR A 213 -12.13 -11.59 -6.78
CA THR A 213 -10.86 -11.18 -7.38
C THR A 213 -10.49 -9.78 -6.91
N ASP A 214 -9.19 -9.50 -6.93
CA ASP A 214 -8.65 -8.22 -6.50
C ASP A 214 -8.76 -7.16 -7.61
N GLU A 215 -9.96 -6.58 -7.71
CA GLU A 215 -10.34 -5.72 -8.84
C GLU A 215 -9.92 -4.25 -8.67
N HIS A 216 -9.58 -3.81 -7.46
CA HIS A 216 -9.23 -2.42 -7.14
C HIS A 216 -10.22 -1.36 -7.64
N LEU A 217 -11.51 -1.65 -7.51
CA LEU A 217 -12.58 -0.74 -7.92
C LEU A 217 -12.64 0.46 -6.97
N LEU A 218 -13.25 1.54 -7.45
CA LEU A 218 -13.61 2.66 -6.58
C LEU A 218 -14.50 2.19 -5.42
N PRO A 219 -14.30 2.69 -4.20
CA PRO A 219 -15.23 2.46 -3.10
C PRO A 219 -16.67 2.82 -3.48
N GLY A 220 -17.63 1.97 -3.09
CA GLY A 220 -19.02 2.01 -3.53
C GLY A 220 -19.30 1.16 -4.78
N ASN A 221 -18.28 0.79 -5.56
CA ASN A 221 -18.40 -0.19 -6.63
C ASN A 221 -17.95 -1.56 -6.12
N GLY A 222 -18.78 -2.59 -6.35
CA GLY A 222 -18.57 -3.94 -5.80
C GLY A 222 -19.57 -4.28 -4.69
N THR A 223 -19.21 -5.21 -3.81
CA THR A 223 -20.14 -5.81 -2.82
C THR A 223 -19.71 -5.63 -1.36
N ILE A 224 -18.71 -4.77 -1.10
CA ILE A 224 -18.33 -4.39 0.27
C ILE A 224 -19.46 -3.60 0.93
N ASP A 225 -19.85 -3.99 2.14
CA ASP A 225 -20.73 -3.20 3.02
C ASP A 225 -19.96 -2.02 3.62
N TRP A 226 -19.81 -0.97 2.81
CA TRP A 226 -19.13 0.26 3.20
C TRP A 226 -19.77 0.97 4.41
N PRO A 227 -21.10 1.08 4.57
CA PRO A 227 -21.68 1.62 5.79
C PRO A 227 -21.19 0.90 7.06
N ALA A 228 -21.21 -0.44 7.05
CA ALA A 228 -20.73 -1.23 8.18
C ALA A 228 -19.21 -1.06 8.37
N ALA A 229 -18.41 -1.12 7.30
CA ALA A 229 -16.96 -0.97 7.36
C ALA A 229 -16.54 0.41 7.88
N LEU A 230 -17.14 1.49 7.39
CA LEU A 230 -16.87 2.86 7.84
C LEU A 230 -17.28 3.06 9.30
N SER A 231 -18.39 2.46 9.73
CA SER A 231 -18.82 2.48 11.13
C SER A 231 -17.79 1.77 12.02
N ALA A 232 -17.37 0.56 11.64
CA ALA A 232 -16.37 -0.21 12.36
C ALA A 232 -15.02 0.53 12.44
N LEU A 233 -14.54 1.10 11.33
CA LEU A 233 -13.29 1.88 11.31
C LEU A 233 -13.34 3.08 12.26
N ARG A 234 -14.46 3.83 12.27
CA ARG A 234 -14.64 4.97 13.18
C ARG A 234 -14.61 4.57 14.65
N MET A 235 -15.14 3.39 14.98
CA MET A 235 -15.24 2.91 16.36
C MET A 235 -13.98 2.19 16.85
N LEU A 236 -13.30 1.45 15.98
CA LEU A 236 -12.30 0.44 16.36
C LEU A 236 -10.88 0.78 15.92
N ALA A 237 -10.70 1.76 15.03
CA ALA A 237 -9.39 2.12 14.48
C ALA A 237 -9.00 3.58 14.80
N PRO A 238 -8.88 3.97 16.09
CA PRO A 238 -8.58 5.35 16.48
C PRO A 238 -7.17 5.81 16.04
N ASN A 239 -6.28 4.87 15.73
CA ASN A 239 -4.91 5.14 15.30
C ASN A 239 -4.75 5.14 13.77
N ALA A 240 -5.83 4.93 13.00
CA ALA A 240 -5.80 4.99 11.54
C ALA A 240 -5.52 6.43 11.08
N HIS A 241 -4.31 6.69 10.58
CA HIS A 241 -3.92 8.04 10.15
C HIS A 241 -3.42 8.10 8.71
N TYR A 242 -3.06 6.96 8.12
CA TYR A 242 -2.81 6.85 6.69
C TYR A 242 -4.03 6.24 6.00
N PHE A 243 -4.71 7.03 5.18
CA PHE A 243 -5.82 6.56 4.36
C PHE A 243 -5.44 6.75 2.90
N THR A 244 -5.44 5.67 2.12
CA THR A 244 -4.97 5.66 0.74
C THR A 244 -5.98 4.94 -0.14
N TYR A 245 -6.43 5.59 -1.22
CA TYR A 245 -7.12 4.88 -2.29
C TYR A 245 -6.09 4.10 -3.11
N GLU A 246 -6.26 2.79 -3.19
CA GLU A 246 -5.41 1.92 -3.99
C GLU A 246 -6.21 1.36 -5.16
N LEU A 247 -6.19 2.08 -6.27
CA LEU A 247 -6.96 1.75 -7.46
C LEU A 247 -6.05 1.12 -8.52
N LEU A 248 -6.65 0.47 -9.51
CA LEU A 248 -5.94 -0.10 -10.65
C LEU A 248 -6.39 0.54 -11.96
N GLY A 249 -5.43 1.03 -12.73
CA GLY A 249 -5.70 1.56 -14.06
C GLY A 249 -5.45 0.54 -15.19
N PRO A 250 -5.56 0.97 -16.44
CA PRO A 250 -5.39 0.10 -17.61
C PRO A 250 -4.03 -0.60 -17.64
N LYS A 251 -4.05 -1.90 -17.95
CA LYS A 251 -2.84 -2.74 -18.13
C LYS A 251 -2.05 -2.40 -19.39
N THR A 252 -2.73 -1.95 -20.43
CA THR A 252 -2.15 -1.66 -21.74
C THR A 252 -2.28 -0.17 -22.01
N GLU A 253 -1.17 0.46 -22.43
CA GLU A 253 -1.18 1.86 -22.87
C GLU A 253 -1.81 1.94 -24.27
N THR A 254 -2.79 2.82 -24.41
CA THR A 254 -3.58 3.11 -25.61
C THR A 254 -3.81 4.62 -25.68
N GLU A 255 -4.34 5.12 -26.80
CA GLU A 255 -4.66 6.55 -26.95
C GLU A 255 -5.66 7.06 -25.90
N GLU A 256 -6.46 6.17 -25.30
CA GLU A 256 -7.47 6.50 -24.29
C GLU A 256 -6.98 6.38 -22.84
N THR A 257 -5.78 5.81 -22.62
CA THR A 257 -5.27 5.48 -21.27
C THR A 257 -5.21 6.71 -20.36
N ASP A 258 -4.73 7.84 -20.86
CA ASP A 258 -4.66 9.10 -20.11
C ASP A 258 -6.05 9.64 -19.72
N ALA A 259 -7.04 9.47 -20.60
CA ALA A 259 -8.43 9.84 -20.29
C ALA A 259 -9.01 8.95 -19.18
N HIS A 260 -8.72 7.64 -19.24
CA HIS A 260 -9.13 6.69 -18.20
C HIS A 260 -8.55 7.04 -16.84
N PHE A 261 -7.24 7.32 -16.75
CA PHE A 261 -6.60 7.73 -15.50
C PHE A 261 -7.26 8.98 -14.89
N ARG A 262 -7.51 10.00 -15.70
CA ARG A 262 -8.18 11.23 -15.24
C ARG A 262 -9.60 10.98 -14.76
N ALA A 263 -10.35 10.08 -15.41
CA ALA A 263 -11.69 9.70 -14.98
C ALA A 263 -11.69 9.00 -13.62
N LEU A 264 -10.78 8.04 -13.41
CA LEU A 264 -10.61 7.36 -12.12
C LEU A 264 -10.21 8.33 -11.01
N LEU A 265 -9.28 9.24 -11.29
CA LEU A 265 -8.87 10.29 -10.34
C LEU A 265 -10.02 11.22 -9.95
N ALA A 266 -10.80 11.69 -10.92
CA ALA A 266 -11.96 12.55 -10.66
C ALA A 266 -13.01 11.83 -9.81
N ALA A 267 -13.25 10.55 -10.08
CA ALA A 267 -14.19 9.75 -9.31
C ALA A 267 -13.68 9.46 -7.88
N ALA A 268 -12.39 9.17 -7.71
CA ALA A 268 -11.76 8.97 -6.41
C ALA A 268 -11.82 10.24 -5.54
N ALA A 269 -11.61 11.42 -6.15
CA ALA A 269 -11.72 12.70 -5.47
C ALA A 269 -13.15 13.02 -5.01
N GLY A 270 -14.16 12.50 -5.72
CA GLY A 270 -15.57 12.62 -5.36
C GLY A 270 -15.99 11.75 -4.15
N PHE A 271 -15.18 10.75 -3.77
CA PHE A 271 -15.42 9.95 -2.57
C PHE A 271 -14.86 10.71 -1.34
N ASP A 272 -15.72 11.39 -0.60
CA ASP A 272 -15.36 12.17 0.59
C ASP A 272 -15.47 11.36 1.90
N GLY A 273 -15.55 10.03 1.79
CA GLY A 273 -15.84 9.14 2.92
C GLY A 273 -17.31 9.17 3.36
N ARG A 274 -18.19 9.80 2.56
CA ARG A 274 -19.64 9.66 2.63
C ARG A 274 -20.10 8.83 1.43
N LEU A 275 -21.00 7.89 1.70
CA LEU A 275 -21.55 7.01 0.67
C LEU A 275 -22.38 7.80 -0.33
N PRO A 276 -22.41 7.42 -1.63
CA PRO A 276 -23.41 7.91 -2.56
C PRO A 276 -24.81 7.62 -1.99
N GLY A 277 -25.61 8.67 -1.72
CA GLY A 277 -27.00 8.54 -1.25
C GLY A 277 -27.30 9.02 0.17
N GLY A 278 -26.30 9.48 0.94
CA GLY A 278 -26.54 10.14 2.22
C GLY A 278 -27.09 11.57 2.05
N ARG A 279 -28.41 11.71 1.92
CA ARG A 279 -29.06 13.03 2.12
C ARG A 279 -28.88 13.43 3.59
N THR A 280 -28.43 14.67 3.79
CA THR A 280 -28.42 15.38 5.06
C THR A 280 -29.80 15.39 5.72
#